data_AF-A0A928IU68-F1
#
_entry.id   AF-A0A928IU68-F1
#
_cell.length_a   1.000
_cell.length_b   1.000
_cell.length_c   1.000
_cell.angle_alpha   90.00
_cell.angle_beta   90.00
_cell.angle_gamma   90.00
#
_symmetry.space_group_name_H-M   'P 1'
#
loop_
_entity.id
_entity.type
_entity.pdbx_description
1 polymer ?
#
loop_
_entity_poly.entity_id
_entity_poly.type
_entity_poly.pdbx_seq_one_letter_code
_entity_poly.pdbx_strand_id
1 'polypeptide(L)' 'MSKLTDKNENIAEKVVEGYKKIENGVVNGYKKIENGAVEGFNKVSDKCIEKLFAKEGESVEDAKKRLSGDK' A
#
# COMPACT_ATOMS: atom_id res chain seq x y z
N MET A 1 -0.37 38.27 26.92
CA MET A 1 -0.73 38.30 25.48
C MET A 1 -2.17 38.76 25.35
N SER A 2 -2.53 39.40 24.23
CA SER A 2 -3.91 39.84 23.98
C SER A 2 -4.79 38.63 23.64
N LYS A 3 -6.05 38.60 24.06
CA LYS A 3 -7.03 37.54 23.69
C LYS A 3 -7.12 37.29 22.18
N LEU A 4 -6.79 38.30 21.36
CA LEU A 4 -6.70 38.19 19.90
C LEU A 4 -5.50 37.33 19.45
N THR A 5 -4.35 37.49 20.09
CA THR A 5 -3.14 36.72 19.81
C THR A 5 -3.36 35.25 20.10
N ASP A 6 -3.91 34.92 21.28
CA ASP A 6 -4.18 33.53 21.67
C ASP A 6 -5.18 32.84 20.71
N LYS A 7 -6.23 33.56 20.27
CA LYS A 7 -7.17 33.05 19.28
C LYS A 7 -6.51 32.79 17.93
N ASN A 8 -5.61 33.67 17.50
CA ASN A 8 -4.90 33.52 16.24
C ASN A 8 -3.94 32.31 16.27
N GLU A 9 -3.23 32.09 17.38
CA GLU A 9 -2.39 30.92 17.59
C GLU A 9 -3.20 29.62 17.52
N ASN A 10 -4.35 29.57 18.21
CA ASN A 10 -5.27 28.43 18.14
C ASN A 10 -5.77 28.13 16.71
N ILE A 11 -6.04 29.17 15.92
CA ILE A 11 -6.45 29.01 14.51
C ILE A 11 -5.29 28.42 13.71
N ALA A 12 -4.08 28.96 13.88
CA ALA A 12 -2.88 28.47 13.18
C ALA A 12 -2.60 26.99 13.50
N GLU A 13 -2.68 26.59 14.77
CA GLU A 13 -2.50 25.20 15.18
C GLU A 13 -3.52 24.27 14.51
N LYS A 14 -4.81 24.63 14.55
CA LYS A 14 -5.87 23.82 13.92
C LYS A 14 -5.71 23.71 12.41
N VAL A 15 -5.26 24.77 11.75
CA VAL A 15 -4.97 24.77 10.31
C VAL A 15 -3.83 23.80 10.01
N VAL A 16 -2.73 23.85 10.77
CA VAL A 16 -1.59 22.93 10.61
C VAL A 16 -2.01 21.48 10.87
N GLU A 17 -2.81 21.22 11.92
CA GLU A 17 -3.36 19.89 12.16
C GLU A 17 -4.25 19.39 11.03
N GLY A 18 -5.09 20.28 10.48
CA GLY A 18 -5.94 19.99 9.33
C GLY A 18 -5.13 19.53 8.13
N TYR A 19 -4.07 20.27 7.79
CA TYR A 19 -3.16 19.91 6.70
C TYR A 19 -2.47 18.57 6.94
N LYS A 20 -1.95 18.33 8.14
CA LYS A 20 -1.32 17.04 8.51
C LYS A 20 -2.29 15.87 8.38
N LYS A 21 -3.55 16.04 8.76
CA LYS A 21 -4.58 14.99 8.61
C LYS A 21 -4.86 14.67 7.14
N ILE A 22 -4.94 15.70 6.29
CA ILE A 22 -5.13 15.53 4.84
C ILE A 22 -3.93 14.79 4.24
N GLU A 23 -2.71 15.23 4.52
CA GLU A 23 -1.48 14.60 4.04
C GLU A 23 -1.42 13.11 4.43
N ASN A 24 -1.64 12.80 5.70
CA ASN A 24 -1.66 11.43 6.19
C ASN A 24 -2.76 10.59 5.51
N GLY A 25 -3.95 11.17 5.30
CA GLY A 25 -5.04 10.52 4.60
C GLY A 25 -4.67 10.16 3.16
N VAL A 26 -4.08 11.11 2.43
CA VAL A 26 -3.65 10.93 1.04
C VAL A 26 -2.54 9.88 0.94
N VAL A 27 -1.48 9.99 1.73
CA VAL A 27 -0.35 9.05 1.71
C VAL A 27 -0.82 7.63 2.03
N ASN A 28 -1.66 7.46 3.05
CA ASN A 28 -2.20 6.14 3.40
C ASN A 28 -3.15 5.61 2.32
N GLY A 29 -3.92 6.48 1.67
CA GLY A 29 -4.77 6.12 0.54
C GLY A 29 -3.96 5.54 -0.62
N TYR A 30 -2.88 6.22 -1.02
CA TYR A 30 -1.98 5.73 -2.07
C TYR A 30 -1.35 4.38 -1.73
N LYS A 31 -0.80 4.23 -0.51
CA LYS A 31 -0.21 2.96 -0.07
C LYS A 31 -1.20 1.79 -0.11
N LYS A 32 -2.46 2.03 0.27
CA LYS A 32 -3.50 1.00 0.19
C LYS A 32 -3.81 0.56 -1.23
N ILE A 33 -3.87 1.53 -2.16
CA ILE A 33 -4.10 1.24 -3.59
C ILE A 33 -2.93 0.44 -4.16
N GLU A 34 -1.70 0.88 -3.90
CA GLU A 34 -0.49 0.19 -4.34
C GLU A 34 -0.43 -1.26 -3.83
N ASN A 35 -0.60 -1.46 -2.52
CA ASN A 35 -0.60 -2.79 -1.92
C ASN A 35 -1.72 -3.66 -2.52
N GLY A 36 -2.93 -3.11 -2.66
CA GLY A 36 -4.05 -3.84 -3.26
C GLY A 36 -3.80 -4.26 -4.71
N ALA A 37 -3.16 -3.40 -5.51
CA ALA A 37 -2.81 -3.71 -6.89
C ALA A 37 -1.75 -4.82 -6.97
N VAL A 38 -0.69 -4.74 -6.17
CA VAL A 38 0.39 -5.75 -6.13
C VAL A 38 -0.15 -7.09 -5.63
N GLU A 39 -0.92 -7.11 -4.54
CA GLU A 39 -1.54 -8.32 -4.02
C GLU A 39 -2.51 -8.94 -5.02
N GLY A 40 -3.33 -8.12 -5.69
CA GLY A 40 -4.27 -8.56 -6.72
C GLY A 40 -3.56 -9.21 -7.90
N PHE A 41 -2.50 -8.57 -8.39
CA PHE A 41 -1.67 -9.10 -9.46
C PHE A 41 -1.03 -10.44 -9.06
N ASN A 42 -0.41 -10.52 -7.88
CA ASN A 42 0.20 -11.75 -7.39
C ASN A 42 -0.84 -12.88 -7.30
N LYS A 43 -2.03 -12.63 -6.78
CA LYS A 43 -3.10 -13.65 -6.71
C LYS A 43 -3.50 -14.19 -8.10
N VAL A 44 -3.57 -13.33 -9.11
CA VAL A 44 -3.89 -13.76 -10.48
C VAL A 44 -2.73 -14.55 -11.06
N SER A 45 -1.50 -14.04 -10.93
CA SER A 45 -0.28 -14.71 -11.37
C SER A 45 -0.15 -16.11 -10.76
N ASP A 46 -0.39 -16.24 -9.46
CA ASP A 46 -0.28 -17.50 -8.72
C ASP A 46 -1.25 -18.54 -9.26
N LYS A 47 -2.50 -18.15 -9.53
CA LYS A 47 -3.50 -19.03 -10.15
C LYS A 47 -3.12 -19.44 -11.57
N CYS A 48 -2.50 -18.55 -12.34
CA CYS A 48 -2.00 -18.88 -13.67
C CYS A 48 -0.85 -19.90 -13.58
N ILE A 49 0.08 -19.71 -12.64
CA ILE A 49 1.20 -20.63 -12.41
C ILE A 49 0.68 -22.00 -12.00
N GLU A 50 -0.21 -22.05 -11.01
CA GLU A 50 -0.81 -23.29 -10.52
C GLU A 50 -1.49 -24.08 -11.65
N LYS A 51 -2.28 -23.42 -12.50
CA LYS A 51 -3.08 -24.10 -13.52
C LYS A 51 -2.33 -24.46 -14.79
N LEU A 52 -1.34 -23.65 -15.18
CA LEU A 52 -0.74 -23.74 -16.50
C LEU A 52 0.71 -24.26 -16.47
N PHE A 53 1.41 -24.11 -15.35
CA PHE A 53 2.87 -24.31 -15.32
C PHE A 53 3.37 -25.18 -14.17
N ALA A 54 2.60 -25.35 -13.10
CA ALA A 54 2.94 -26.24 -12.00
C ALA A 54 2.86 -27.70 -12.46
N LYS A 55 3.84 -28.50 -12.05
CA LYS A 55 3.86 -29.95 -12.26
C LYS A 55 3.08 -30.66 -11.16
N GLU A 56 2.76 -31.93 -11.37
CA GLU A 56 2.07 -32.74 -10.35
C GLU A 56 2.89 -32.79 -9.05
N GLY A 57 2.26 -32.40 -7.94
CA GLY A 57 2.90 -32.33 -6.62
C GLY A 57 3.84 -31.14 -6.42
N GLU A 58 4.01 -30.24 -7.40
CA GLU A 58 4.83 -29.04 -7.28
C GLU A 58 4.04 -27.88 -6.67
N SER A 59 4.61 -27.18 -5.69
CA SER A 59 3.98 -26.00 -5.11
C SER A 59 4.07 -24.79 -6.07
N VAL A 60 3.16 -23.83 -5.92
CA VAL A 60 3.18 -22.58 -6.72
C VAL A 60 4.48 -21.81 -6.52
N GLU A 61 5.00 -21.73 -5.29
CA GLU A 61 6.29 -21.10 -4.97
C GLU A 61 7.47 -21.79 -5.63
N ASP A 62 7.49 -23.13 -5.68
CA ASP A 62 8.56 -23.88 -6.35
C ASP A 62 8.48 -23.71 -7.87
N ALA A 63 7.26 -23.74 -8.42
CA ALA A 63 7.02 -23.44 -9.82
C ALA A 63 7.49 -22.02 -10.17
N LYS A 64 7.22 -21.01 -9.32
CA LYS A 64 7.72 -19.63 -9.50
C LYS A 64 9.24 -19.59 -9.57
N LYS A 65 9.94 -20.19 -8.59
CA LYS A 65 11.42 -20.21 -8.57
C LYS A 65 11.99 -20.87 -9.82
N ARG A 66 11.42 -22.01 -10.22
CA ARG A 66 11.82 -22.71 -11.44
C ARG A 66 11.60 -21.85 -12.70
N LEU A 67 10.49 -21.11 -12.76
CA LEU A 67 10.15 -20.26 -13.91
C LEU A 67 10.93 -18.94 -13.93
N SER A 68 11.29 -18.37 -12.78
CA SER A 68 12.11 -17.15 -12.71
C SER A 68 13.55 -17.40 -13.15
N GLY A 69 14.01 -18.65 -13.04
CA GLY A 69 15.38 -19.01 -13.38
C GLY A 69 16.40 -18.49 -12.37
N ASP A 70 15.94 -17.99 -11.22
CA ASP A 70 16.81 -17.67 -10.09
C ASP A 70 17.45 -18.97 -9.58
N LYS A 71 18.79 -19.00 -9.59
CA LYS A 71 19.59 -20.10 -9.04
C LYS A 71 19.73 -19.99 -7.53
#